data_AF-A0A1I2XI16-F1
#
_entry.id   AF-A0A1I2XI16-F1
#
_cell.length_a   1.000
_cell.length_b   1.000
_cell.length_c   1.000
_cell.angle_alpha   90.00
_cell.angle_beta   90.00
_cell.angle_gamma   90.00
#
_symmetry.space_group_name_H-M   'P 1'
#
loop_
_entity.id
_entity.type
_entity.pdbx_description
1 polymer ?
#
loop_
_entity_poly.entity_id
_entity_poly.type
_entity_poly.pdbx_seq_one_letter_code
_entity_poly.pdbx_strand_id
1 'polypeptide(L)'
;MGNASKCDSYTFIIINYSFHKMYIIKVKGKAKIPDYIQLRDENFVLIAYFRADRPLKNLDRYGLEGKEEALAALIDSLEFGKLQKLDI
;
A
#
# COMPACT_ATOMS: atom_id res chain seq x y z
N MET A 1 -41.75 -15.13 24.27
CA MET A 1 -40.61 -15.77 24.98
C MET A 1 -39.86 -16.57 23.93
N GLY A 2 -38.94 -15.96 23.19
CA GLY A 2 -37.53 -15.79 23.58
C GLY A 2 -36.71 -16.64 22.57
N ASN A 3 -35.64 -16.21 21.93
CA ASN A 3 -34.80 -15.04 22.11
C ASN A 3 -34.18 -14.69 20.75
N ALA A 4 -34.02 -13.39 20.47
CA ALA A 4 -33.00 -12.95 19.53
C ALA A 4 -31.63 -13.19 20.17
N SER A 5 -30.74 -13.98 19.55
CA SER A 5 -29.30 -13.81 19.76
C SER A 5 -28.43 -14.68 18.84
N LYS A 6 -27.61 -13.97 18.06
CA LYS A 6 -26.16 -14.18 17.96
C LYS A 6 -25.62 -15.08 16.84
N CYS A 7 -26.12 -14.91 15.61
CA CYS A 7 -25.40 -15.41 14.43
C CYS A 7 -24.96 -14.31 13.44
N ASP A 8 -25.44 -13.06 13.56
CA ASP A 8 -25.17 -12.00 12.57
C ASP A 8 -23.89 -11.18 12.85
N SER A 9 -23.08 -11.56 13.83
CA SER A 9 -21.90 -10.78 14.23
C SER A 9 -20.58 -11.32 13.68
N TYR A 10 -20.50 -12.61 13.32
CA TYR A 10 -19.22 -13.24 12.95
C TYR A 10 -18.93 -13.20 11.44
N THR A 11 -19.96 -13.18 10.60
CA THR A 11 -19.79 -13.06 9.14
C THR A 11 -19.33 -11.66 8.72
N PHE A 12 -19.68 -10.61 9.48
CA PHE A 12 -19.24 -9.25 9.17
C PHE A 12 -17.78 -8.97 9.56
N ILE A 13 -17.22 -9.72 10.52
CA ILE A 13 -15.88 -9.50 11.06
C ILE A 13 -14.79 -10.15 10.18
N ILE A 14 -15.09 -11.26 9.47
CA ILE A 14 -14.06 -11.95 8.66
C ILE A 14 -13.87 -11.34 7.26
N ILE A 15 -14.83 -10.57 6.73
CA ILE A 15 -14.67 -9.90 5.42
C ILE A 15 -13.70 -8.69 5.51
N ASN A 16 -13.42 -8.19 6.71
CA ASN A 16 -12.48 -7.08 6.96
C ASN A 16 -11.11 -7.57 7.47
N TYR A 17 -10.70 -8.80 7.12
CA TYR A 17 -9.35 -9.27 7.38
C TYR A 17 -8.34 -8.54 6.47
N SER A 18 -7.77 -7.46 7.02
CA SER A 18 -6.36 -7.07 6.83
C SER A 18 -5.87 -6.65 5.43
N PHE A 19 -6.60 -5.80 4.71
CA PHE A 19 -6.07 -5.18 3.48
C PHE A 19 -5.35 -3.83 3.67
N HIS A 20 -5.18 -3.32 4.90
CA HIS A 20 -4.99 -1.87 5.11
C HIS A 20 -3.73 -1.42 5.86
N LYS A 21 -2.64 -2.19 5.85
CA LYS A 21 -1.38 -1.75 6.47
C LYS A 21 -0.19 -1.91 5.55
N MET A 22 -0.29 -1.33 4.36
CA MET A 22 0.88 -1.07 3.54
C MET A 22 1.44 0.31 3.85
N TYR A 23 2.75 0.46 3.70
CA TYR A 23 3.46 1.73 3.82
C TYR A 23 4.23 1.99 2.55
N ILE A 24 4.39 3.27 2.22
CA ILE A 24 5.13 3.75 1.07
C ILE A 24 6.23 4.71 1.53
N ILE A 25 7.40 4.63 0.91
CA ILE A 25 8.49 5.58 1.11
C ILE A 25 9.20 5.86 -0.21
N LYS A 26 9.48 7.14 -0.44
CA LYS A 26 10.30 7.62 -1.56
C LYS A 26 11.74 7.78 -1.09
N VAL A 27 12.66 7.05 -1.71
CA VAL A 27 14.08 7.02 -1.35
C VAL A 27 14.88 7.76 -2.41
N LYS A 28 15.70 8.72 -1.97
CA LYS A 28 16.52 9.54 -2.85
C LYS A 28 17.74 8.76 -3.30
N GLY A 29 17.93 8.67 -4.61
CA GLY A 29 19.13 8.14 -5.22
C GLY A 29 20.35 9.03 -4.96
N LYS A 30 21.54 8.47 -5.10
CA LYS A 30 22.82 9.21 -5.00
C LYS A 30 23.59 9.08 -6.30
N ALA A 31 24.13 10.21 -6.79
CA ALA A 31 24.94 10.29 -8.00
C ALA A 31 24.25 9.65 -9.21
N LYS A 32 24.69 8.46 -9.63
CA LYS A 32 24.15 7.74 -10.80
C LYS A 32 22.97 6.82 -10.46
N ILE A 33 22.63 6.67 -9.18
CA ILE A 33 21.52 5.84 -8.72
C ILE A 33 20.23 6.68 -8.80
N PRO A 34 19.18 6.20 -9.47
CA PRO A 34 17.90 6.90 -9.57
C PRO A 34 17.15 6.89 -8.23
N ASP A 35 16.08 7.65 -8.17
CA ASP A 35 15.14 7.61 -7.05
C ASP A 35 14.27 6.35 -7.12
N TYR A 36 13.82 5.88 -5.96
CA TYR A 36 13.03 4.68 -5.84
C TYR A 36 11.85 4.83 -4.90
N ILE A 37 10.82 4.03 -5.15
CA ILE A 37 9.63 3.87 -4.34
C ILE A 37 9.66 2.47 -3.74
N GLN A 38 9.47 2.40 -2.43
CA GLN A 38 9.36 1.14 -1.71
C GLN A 38 7.95 1.02 -1.13
N LEU A 39 7.35 -0.14 -1.34
CA LEU A 39 6.17 -0.57 -0.59
C LEU A 39 6.62 -1.53 0.50
N ARG A 40 6.04 -1.35 1.68
CA ARG A 40 6.31 -2.19 2.85
C ARG A 40 5.00 -2.70 3.44
N ASP A 41 5.04 -3.88 4.03
CA ASP A 41 3.92 -4.42 4.81
C ASP A 41 3.86 -3.82 6.22
N GLU A 42 2.96 -4.35 7.06
CA GLU A 42 2.78 -3.90 8.44
C GLU A 42 3.95 -4.20 9.37
N ASN A 43 4.80 -5.15 9.00
CA ASN A 43 6.03 -5.50 9.69
C ASN A 43 7.23 -4.71 9.12
N PHE A 44 6.97 -3.73 8.26
CA PHE A 44 7.93 -2.94 7.51
C PHE A 44 8.84 -3.77 6.60
N VAL A 45 8.44 -4.99 6.24
CA VAL A 45 9.14 -5.84 5.27
C VAL A 45 8.94 -5.26 3.88
N LEU A 46 10.03 -5.17 3.10
CA LEU A 46 9.98 -4.68 1.72
C LEU A 46 9.21 -5.69 0.84
N ILE A 47 8.07 -5.26 0.31
CA ILE A 47 7.23 -6.10 -0.56
C ILE A 47 7.35 -5.72 -2.04
N ALA A 48 7.62 -4.45 -2.33
CA ALA A 48 7.79 -3.97 -3.71
C ALA A 48 8.81 -2.84 -3.80
N TYR A 49 9.50 -2.77 -4.94
CA TYR A 49 10.53 -1.76 -5.19
C TYR A 49 10.52 -1.33 -6.66
N PHE A 50 10.28 -0.04 -6.89
CA PHE A 50 10.15 0.53 -8.22
C PHE A 50 11.05 1.74 -8.36
N ARG A 51 11.53 2.00 -9.57
CA ARG A 51 12.16 3.29 -9.85
C ARG A 51 11.09 4.36 -9.99
N ALA A 52 11.30 5.53 -9.39
CA ALA A 52 10.35 6.63 -9.46
C ALA A 52 10.25 7.25 -10.88
N ASP A 53 11.27 7.04 -11.71
CA ASP A 53 11.34 7.56 -13.08
C ASP A 53 10.73 6.64 -14.15
N ARG A 54 10.08 5.53 -13.74
CA ARG A 54 9.50 4.55 -14.66
C ARG A 54 8.01 4.35 -14.38
N PRO A 55 7.23 4.00 -15.41
CA PRO A 55 5.84 3.63 -15.22
C PRO A 55 5.72 2.43 -14.27
N LEU A 56 4.78 2.54 -13.33
CA LEU A 56 4.42 1.48 -12.41
C LEU A 56 3.80 0.33 -13.21
N LYS A 57 4.29 -0.90 -12.98
CA LYS A 57 3.82 -2.11 -13.66
C LYS A 57 3.63 -3.22 -12.65
N ASN A 58 2.76 -4.17 -12.98
CA ASN A 58 2.46 -5.35 -12.17
C ASN A 58 1.93 -5.00 -10.76
N LEU A 59 1.07 -3.98 -10.67
CA LEU A 59 0.44 -3.56 -9.40
C LEU A 59 -0.63 -4.54 -8.90
N ASP A 60 -1.17 -5.36 -9.80
CA ASP A 60 -2.08 -6.48 -9.53
C ASP A 60 -1.55 -7.41 -8.43
N ARG A 61 -0.24 -7.68 -8.44
CA ARG A 61 0.43 -8.56 -7.46
C ARG A 61 0.39 -8.04 -6.02
N TYR A 62 0.11 -6.75 -5.85
CA TYR A 62 0.06 -6.06 -4.55
C TYR A 62 -1.36 -5.61 -4.20
N GLY A 63 -2.37 -6.04 -4.97
CA GLY A 63 -3.76 -5.60 -4.78
C GLY A 63 -3.98 -4.11 -5.08
N LEU A 64 -3.14 -3.53 -5.94
CA LEU A 64 -3.18 -2.12 -6.38
C LEU A 64 -3.61 -1.99 -7.85
N GLU A 65 -4.29 -2.99 -8.39
CA GLU A 65 -4.82 -2.96 -9.76
C GLU A 65 -5.78 -1.77 -9.95
N GLY A 66 -5.58 -1.00 -11.02
CA GLY A 66 -6.40 0.17 -11.33
C GLY A 66 -6.07 1.41 -10.48
N LYS A 67 -5.07 1.34 -9.60
CA LYS A 67 -4.62 2.45 -8.75
C LYS A 67 -3.34 3.12 -9.26
N GLU A 68 -2.94 2.87 -10.50
CA GLU A 68 -1.72 3.41 -11.10
C GLU A 68 -1.67 4.94 -11.04
N GLU A 69 -2.77 5.60 -11.43
CA GLU A 69 -2.86 7.06 -11.45
C GLU A 69 -2.84 7.65 -10.03
N ALA A 70 -3.60 7.05 -9.10
CA ALA A 70 -3.63 7.48 -7.70
C ALA A 70 -2.25 7.31 -7.03
N LEU A 71 -1.57 6.19 -7.31
CA LEU A 71 -0.24 5.92 -6.80
C LEU A 71 0.80 6.88 -7.39
N ALA A 72 0.69 7.21 -8.68
CA ALA A 72 1.56 8.19 -9.32
C ALA A 72 1.42 9.59 -8.69
N ALA A 73 0.17 10.06 -8.51
CA ALA A 73 -0.10 11.32 -7.83
C ALA A 73 0.42 11.34 -6.39
N LEU A 74 0.27 10.24 -5.66
CA LEU A 74 0.83 10.08 -4.32
C LEU A 74 2.35 10.19 -4.35
N ILE A 75 3.03 9.46 -5.25
CA ILE A 75 4.49 9.46 -5.40
C ILE A 75 5.04 10.87 -5.71
N ASP A 76 4.32 11.66 -6.50
CA ASP A 76 4.72 13.03 -6.81
C ASP A 76 4.62 13.96 -5.59
N SER A 77 3.64 13.73 -4.71
CA SER A 77 3.51 14.47 -3.45
C SER A 77 4.44 13.99 -2.32
N LEU A 78 5.04 12.81 -2.44
CA LEU A 78 5.88 12.23 -1.40
C LEU A 78 7.20 12.99 -1.22
N GLU A 79 7.50 13.31 0.04
CA GLU A 79 8.83 13.76 0.44
C GLU A 79 9.81 12.59 0.58
N PHE A 80 11.07 12.83 0.23
CA PHE A 80 12.12 11.83 0.37
C PHE A 80 12.40 11.47 1.82
N GLY A 81 12.51 10.17 2.10
CA GLY A 81 12.86 9.64 3.42
C GLY A 81 11.71 9.62 4.43
N LYS A 82 10.50 10.08 4.06
CA LYS A 82 9.32 10.01 4.92
C LYS A 82 8.50 8.76 4.60
N LEU A 83 8.35 7.88 5.60
CA LEU A 83 7.45 6.75 5.52
C LEU A 83 6.01 7.24 5.73
N GLN A 84 5.11 6.86 4.83
CA GLN A 84 3.69 7.19 4.92
C GLN A 84 2.86 5.91 4.79
N LYS A 85 1.67 5.92 5.40
CA LYS A 85 0.72 4.83 5.21
C LYS A 85 0.13 4.92 3.81
N LEU A 86 0.03 3.79 3.11
CA LEU A 86 -0.61 3.72 1.81
C LEU A 86 -2.13 3.59 2.03
N ASP A 87 -2.86 4.66 1.73
CA ASP A 87 -4.31 4.77 1.87
C ASP A 87 -4.92 5.24 0.55
N ILE A 88 -5.01 4.32 -0.41
CA ILE A 88 -5.56 4.50 -1.76
C ILE A 88 -6.43 3.31 -2.09
#